data_AF-A0A148KKU4-F1
#
_entry.id   AF-A0A148KKU4-F1
#
_cell.length_a   1.000
_cell.length_b   1.000
_cell.length_c   1.000
_cell.angle_alpha   90.00
_cell.angle_beta   90.00
_cell.angle_gamma   90.00
#
_symmetry.space_group_name_H-M   'P 1'
#
loop_
_entity.id
_entity.type
_entity.pdbx_description
1 polymer ?
#
loop_
_entity_poly.entity_id
_entity_poly.type
_entity_poly.pdbx_seq_one_letter_code
_entity_poly.pdbx_strand_id
1 'polypeptide(L)'
;MQNLTRHLISLDMLCLELADFDGQQTIDHLSDTKQEVTHSYLILLQQFYASLQKLSETASAYNNYQFAGAVAQSGSTIQFKNKRMLLVYLKLLGYIIEFYQLSHKILAIRDSHFDDHAEARLQLLYPRMIKAKAQFKTVVQALGKKDYQMFATSLALPLADWAWDVLRLD
;
A
#
# COMPACT_ATOMS: atom_id res chain seq x y z
N MET A 1 -24.75 10.69 2.16
CA MET A 1 -24.38 9.60 1.23
C MET A 1 -23.55 10.08 0.05
N GLN A 2 -23.91 11.18 -0.63
CA GLN A 2 -23.16 11.72 -1.78
C GLN A 2 -21.63 11.89 -1.54
N ASN A 3 -21.21 12.35 -0.36
CA ASN A 3 -19.79 12.46 -0.01
C ASN A 3 -19.07 11.10 0.04
N LEU A 4 -19.72 10.06 0.55
CA LEU A 4 -19.13 8.71 0.64
C LEU A 4 -18.96 8.11 -0.76
N THR A 5 -19.97 8.25 -1.61
CA THR A 5 -19.92 7.84 -3.02
C THR A 5 -18.82 8.57 -3.78
N ARG A 6 -18.66 9.89 -3.57
CA ARG A 6 -17.58 10.68 -4.19
C ARG A 6 -16.18 10.18 -3.77
N HIS A 7 -15.99 9.87 -2.49
CA HIS A 7 -14.72 9.32 -2.02
C HIS A 7 -14.44 7.92 -2.59
N LEU A 8 -15.46 7.08 -2.74
CA LEU A 8 -15.32 5.75 -3.39
C LEU A 8 -14.90 5.89 -4.85
N ILE A 9 -15.59 6.73 -5.63
CA ILE A 9 -15.23 7.00 -7.04
C ILE A 9 -13.79 7.52 -7.13
N SER A 10 -13.38 8.40 -6.22
CA SER A 10 -12.00 8.91 -6.20
C SER A 10 -10.96 7.81 -5.95
N LEU A 11 -11.30 6.78 -5.15
CA LEU A 11 -10.41 5.63 -4.97
C LEU A 11 -10.37 4.75 -6.21
N ASP A 12 -11.50 4.54 -6.88
CA ASP A 12 -11.53 3.76 -8.13
C ASP A 12 -10.70 4.40 -9.24
N MET A 13 -10.75 5.73 -9.38
CA MET A 13 -9.90 6.46 -10.32
C MET A 13 -8.41 6.24 -10.02
N LEU A 14 -8.01 6.30 -8.74
CA LEU A 14 -6.64 6.03 -8.33
C LEU A 14 -6.24 4.56 -8.53
N CYS A 15 -7.16 3.61 -8.38
CA CYS A 15 -6.91 2.21 -8.73
C CYS A 15 -6.61 2.03 -10.21
N LEU A 16 -7.36 2.72 -11.09
CA LEU A 16 -7.10 2.71 -12.53
C LEU A 16 -5.73 3.31 -12.84
N GLU A 17 -5.39 4.46 -12.25
CA GLU A 17 -4.07 5.08 -12.43
C GLU A 17 -2.92 4.19 -11.92
N LEU A 18 -3.12 3.50 -10.79
CA LEU A 18 -2.14 2.53 -10.26
C LEU A 18 -1.98 1.31 -11.16
N ALA A 19 -3.07 0.83 -11.77
CA ALA A 19 -3.05 -0.29 -12.71
C ALA A 19 -2.36 0.10 -14.03
N ASP A 20 -2.63 1.31 -14.54
CA ASP A 20 -2.01 1.86 -15.74
C ASP A 20 -0.52 2.14 -15.56
N PHE A 21 -0.09 2.40 -14.33
CA PHE A 21 1.32 2.59 -14.02
C PHE A 21 2.16 1.32 -14.17
N ASP A 22 1.52 0.15 -14.36
CA ASP A 22 2.04 -1.21 -14.42
C ASP A 22 3.26 -1.42 -13.51
N GLY A 23 3.09 -2.22 -12.45
CA GLY A 23 4.15 -2.60 -11.49
C GLY A 23 5.39 -3.29 -12.08
N GLN A 24 5.61 -3.16 -13.39
CA GLN A 24 6.69 -3.63 -14.25
C GLN A 24 7.73 -2.56 -14.62
N GLN A 25 7.51 -1.26 -14.33
CA GLN A 25 8.62 -0.29 -14.36
C GLN A 25 9.48 -0.43 -13.11
N THR A 26 10.02 -1.63 -12.93
CA THR A 26 11.02 -1.94 -11.93
C THR A 26 12.36 -1.57 -12.49
N ILE A 27 13.12 -0.76 -11.75
CA ILE A 27 14.47 -0.43 -12.17
C ILE A 27 15.33 -1.67 -11.93
N ASP A 28 15.70 -2.36 -13.00
CA ASP A 28 16.65 -3.48 -12.94
C ASP A 28 18.04 -2.94 -12.56
N HIS A 29 18.30 -2.85 -11.27
CA HIS A 29 19.63 -2.60 -10.74
C HIS A 29 20.20 -3.91 -10.21
N LEU A 30 20.90 -4.62 -11.11
CA LEU A 30 21.91 -5.68 -10.88
C LEU A 30 22.18 -6.01 -9.40
N SER A 31 21.25 -6.69 -8.73
CA SER A 31 21.46 -7.35 -7.45
C SER A 31 20.19 -8.11 -7.07
N ASP A 32 20.37 -9.38 -6.72
CA ASP A 32 19.39 -10.47 -6.66
C ASP A 32 18.22 -10.34 -5.66
N THR A 33 17.92 -9.16 -5.10
CA THR A 33 16.80 -9.05 -4.14
C THR A 33 16.20 -7.64 -4.06
N LYS A 34 14.93 -7.52 -4.47
CA LYS A 34 13.95 -6.42 -4.28
C LYS A 34 13.78 -5.49 -5.47
N GLN A 35 12.54 -5.41 -5.95
CA GLN A 35 12.13 -4.53 -7.05
C GLN A 35 11.93 -3.11 -6.53
N GLU A 36 12.60 -2.16 -7.17
CA GLU A 36 12.41 -0.74 -6.89
C GLU A 36 11.14 -0.23 -7.56
N VAL A 37 10.35 0.57 -6.84
CA VAL A 37 9.21 1.29 -7.43
C VAL A 37 9.61 2.70 -7.79
N THR A 38 9.02 3.25 -8.86
CA THR A 38 9.25 4.65 -9.25
C THR A 38 8.72 5.62 -8.18
N HIS A 39 9.29 6.84 -8.14
CA HIS A 39 8.80 7.89 -7.26
C HIS A 39 7.32 8.24 -7.53
N SER A 40 6.92 8.23 -8.81
CA SER A 40 5.53 8.49 -9.22
C SER A 40 4.55 7.45 -8.67
N TYR A 41 4.91 6.16 -8.72
CA TYR A 41 4.10 5.10 -8.12
C TYR A 41 3.93 5.30 -6.60
N LEU A 42 5.01 5.68 -5.91
CA LEU A 42 4.96 5.98 -4.47
C LEU A 42 4.04 7.17 -4.16
N ILE A 43 4.02 8.21 -5.00
CA ILE A 43 3.10 9.34 -4.88
C ILE A 43 1.65 8.87 -5.03
N LEU A 44 1.35 8.04 -6.03
CA LEU A 44 0.00 7.49 -6.24
C LEU A 44 -0.47 6.67 -5.04
N LEU A 45 0.40 5.83 -4.46
CA LEU A 45 0.08 5.10 -3.23
C LEU A 45 -0.22 6.04 -2.05
N GLN A 46 0.52 7.15 -1.90
CA GLN A 46 0.26 8.14 -0.85
C GLN A 46 -1.06 8.89 -1.07
N GLN A 47 -1.39 9.22 -2.32
CA GLN A 47 -2.68 9.83 -2.67
C GLN A 47 -3.84 8.86 -2.39
N PHE A 48 -3.68 7.59 -2.76
CA PHE A 48 -4.64 6.55 -2.43
C PHE A 48 -4.84 6.42 -0.92
N TYR A 49 -3.74 6.35 -0.15
CA TYR A 49 -3.78 6.29 1.30
C TYR A 49 -4.55 7.49 1.90
N ALA A 50 -4.26 8.71 1.45
CA ALA A 50 -4.93 9.92 1.93
C ALA A 50 -6.43 9.92 1.58
N SER A 51 -6.79 9.47 0.38
CA SER A 51 -8.19 9.33 -0.05
C SER A 51 -8.92 8.26 0.77
N LEU A 52 -8.27 7.14 1.06
CA LEU A 52 -8.83 6.07 1.90
C LEU A 52 -9.02 6.53 3.34
N GLN A 53 -8.11 7.37 3.85
CA GLN A 53 -8.23 7.97 5.18
C GLN A 53 -9.47 8.87 5.27
N LYS A 54 -9.66 9.76 4.28
CA LYS A 54 -10.87 10.61 4.17
C LYS A 54 -12.14 9.78 4.05
N LEU A 55 -12.11 8.69 3.28
CA LEU A 55 -13.24 7.75 3.20
C LEU A 55 -13.53 7.12 4.56
N SER A 56 -12.52 6.66 5.28
CA SER A 56 -12.67 6.07 6.62
C SER A 56 -13.25 7.05 7.63
N GLU A 57 -12.75 8.29 7.64
CA GLU A 57 -13.26 9.37 8.48
C GLU A 57 -14.73 9.67 8.14
N THR A 58 -15.06 9.79 6.86
CA THR A 58 -16.44 10.01 6.40
C THR A 58 -17.35 8.84 6.75
N ALA A 59 -16.88 7.60 6.57
CA ALA A 59 -17.63 6.37 6.85
C ALA A 59 -17.94 6.18 8.34
N SER A 60 -17.19 6.83 9.23
CA SER A 60 -17.43 6.76 10.68
C SER A 60 -18.83 7.25 11.07
N ALA A 61 -19.36 8.24 10.34
CA ALA A 61 -20.68 8.82 10.57
C ALA A 61 -21.87 7.95 10.08
N TYR A 62 -21.59 6.86 9.38
CA TYR A 62 -22.61 5.98 8.79
C TYR A 62 -22.62 4.62 9.47
N ASN A 63 -23.78 3.97 9.58
CA ASN A 63 -23.82 2.57 10.03
C ASN A 63 -23.37 1.60 8.90
N ASN A 64 -23.16 0.32 9.24
CA ASN A 64 -22.67 -0.65 8.24
C ASN A 64 -23.64 -0.87 7.07
N TYR A 65 -24.95 -0.78 7.29
CA TYR A 65 -25.95 -0.91 6.24
C TYR A 65 -25.86 0.25 5.23
N GLN A 66 -25.79 1.49 5.74
CA GLN A 66 -25.63 2.68 4.91
C GLN A 66 -24.31 2.67 4.14
N PHE A 67 -23.23 2.23 4.77
CA PHE A 67 -21.93 2.07 4.12
C PHE A 67 -22.00 1.04 2.98
N ALA A 68 -22.53 -0.16 3.25
CA ALA A 68 -22.69 -1.20 2.24
C ALA A 68 -23.57 -0.74 1.08
N GLY A 69 -24.68 -0.06 1.37
CA GLY A 69 -25.54 0.51 0.33
C GLY A 69 -24.82 1.53 -0.55
N ALA A 70 -23.96 2.38 0.02
CA ALA A 70 -23.20 3.35 -0.75
C ALA A 70 -22.07 2.72 -1.58
N VAL A 71 -21.40 1.68 -1.08
CA VAL A 71 -20.43 0.88 -1.85
C VAL A 71 -21.10 0.19 -3.03
N ALA A 72 -22.27 -0.40 -2.82
CA ALA A 72 -23.05 -1.03 -3.90
C ALA A 72 -23.50 -0.01 -4.95
N GLN A 73 -23.94 1.18 -4.52
CA GLN A 73 -24.38 2.25 -5.41
C GLN A 73 -23.24 2.91 -6.20
N SER A 74 -22.03 2.98 -5.64
CA SER A 74 -20.90 3.61 -6.32
C SER A 74 -20.36 2.77 -7.47
N GLY A 75 -20.70 1.48 -7.54
CA GLY A 75 -20.11 0.54 -8.51
C GLY A 75 -18.61 0.35 -8.29
N SER A 76 -18.13 0.55 -7.06
CA SER A 76 -16.69 0.56 -6.79
C SER A 76 -16.07 -0.80 -7.08
N THR A 77 -14.91 -0.77 -7.73
CA THR A 77 -14.08 -1.96 -7.98
C THR A 77 -13.51 -2.51 -6.67
N ILE A 78 -13.37 -1.66 -5.66
CA ILE A 78 -12.84 -2.03 -4.35
C ILE A 78 -13.98 -2.54 -3.47
N GLN A 79 -13.97 -3.84 -3.22
CA GLN A 79 -14.99 -4.47 -2.40
C GLN A 79 -14.65 -4.39 -0.91
N PHE A 80 -15.21 -3.39 -0.23
CA PHE A 80 -15.16 -3.30 1.23
C PHE A 80 -16.29 -4.12 1.86
N LYS A 81 -15.96 -5.28 2.43
CA LYS A 81 -16.95 -6.12 3.15
C LYS A 81 -17.64 -5.38 4.31
N ASN A 82 -16.92 -4.50 4.99
CA ASN A 82 -17.42 -3.67 6.07
C ASN A 82 -16.44 -2.51 6.33
N LYS A 83 -16.84 -1.56 7.18
CA LYS A 83 -16.01 -0.38 7.51
C LYS A 83 -14.66 -0.72 8.15
N ARG A 84 -14.54 -1.87 8.85
CA ARG A 84 -13.27 -2.30 9.45
C ARG A 84 -12.21 -2.58 8.38
N MET A 85 -12.62 -2.99 7.18
CA MET A 85 -11.71 -3.22 6.06
C MET A 85 -10.96 -1.94 5.65
N LEU A 86 -11.59 -0.77 5.78
CA LEU A 86 -10.92 0.53 5.52
C LEU A 86 -9.69 0.70 6.42
N LEU A 87 -9.84 0.38 7.71
CA LEU A 87 -8.75 0.47 8.69
C LEU A 87 -7.66 -0.57 8.45
N VAL A 88 -8.03 -1.76 8.00
CA VAL A 88 -7.05 -2.81 7.64
C VAL A 88 -6.25 -2.36 6.41
N TYR A 89 -6.91 -1.85 5.39
CA TYR A 89 -6.25 -1.36 4.17
C TYR A 89 -5.34 -0.18 4.47
N LEU A 90 -5.75 0.76 5.34
CA LEU A 90 -4.89 1.84 5.82
C LEU A 90 -3.62 1.30 6.48
N LYS A 91 -3.72 0.31 7.38
CA LYS A 91 -2.54 -0.29 8.02
C LYS A 91 -1.60 -0.93 6.99
N LEU A 92 -2.15 -1.75 6.08
CA LEU A 92 -1.36 -2.43 5.05
C LEU A 92 -0.64 -1.42 4.14
N LEU A 93 -1.36 -0.42 3.62
CA LEU A 93 -0.79 0.64 2.80
C LEU A 93 0.26 1.46 3.54
N GLY A 94 0.02 1.79 4.81
CA GLY A 94 0.97 2.50 5.65
C GLY A 94 2.33 1.80 5.72
N TYR A 95 2.31 0.47 5.91
CA TYR A 95 3.55 -0.33 5.93
C TYR A 95 4.22 -0.44 4.56
N ILE A 96 3.46 -0.56 3.46
CA ILE A 96 4.01 -0.57 2.10
C ILE A 96 4.70 0.77 1.78
N ILE A 97 4.02 1.89 2.07
CA ILE A 97 4.55 3.24 1.84
C ILE A 97 5.81 3.47 2.68
N GLU A 98 5.80 3.11 3.97
CA GLU A 98 6.99 3.22 4.82
C GLU A 98 8.14 2.37 4.27
N PHE A 99 7.87 1.13 3.85
CA PHE A 99 8.88 0.26 3.26
C PHE A 99 9.54 0.91 2.04
N TYR A 100 8.75 1.38 1.06
CA TYR A 100 9.31 1.99 -0.15
C TYR A 100 10.03 3.31 0.11
N GLN A 101 9.50 4.17 0.99
CA GLN A 101 10.18 5.41 1.38
C GLN A 101 11.54 5.14 2.02
N LEU A 102 11.64 4.11 2.87
CA LEU A 102 12.91 3.72 3.49
C LEU A 102 13.85 3.09 2.47
N SER A 103 13.35 2.27 1.55
CA SER A 103 14.13 1.69 0.45
C SER A 103 14.75 2.78 -0.42
N HIS A 104 13.98 3.78 -0.86
CA HIS A 104 14.48 4.92 -1.65
C HIS A 104 15.56 5.71 -0.90
N LYS A 105 15.39 5.93 0.41
CA LYS A 105 16.39 6.63 1.24
C LYS A 105 17.69 5.84 1.37
N ILE A 106 17.59 4.52 1.55
CA ILE A 106 18.77 3.64 1.63
C ILE A 106 19.54 3.67 0.32
N LEU A 107 18.85 3.57 -0.82
CA LEU A 107 19.46 3.62 -2.15
C LEU A 107 20.11 4.97 -2.42
N ALA A 108 19.41 6.07 -2.12
CA ALA A 108 19.97 7.41 -2.26
C ALA A 108 21.27 7.60 -1.47
N ILE A 109 21.36 7.03 -0.25
CA ILE A 109 22.59 7.04 0.56
C ILE A 109 23.69 6.18 -0.07
N ARG A 110 23.34 5.04 -0.67
CA ARG A 110 24.30 4.15 -1.35
C ARG A 110 24.89 4.81 -2.60
N ASP A 111 24.07 5.57 -3.31
CA ASP A 111 24.43 6.17 -4.61
C ASP A 111 25.10 7.54 -4.45
N SER A 112 24.81 8.28 -3.36
CA SER A 112 25.58 9.48 -2.99
C SER A 112 26.84 9.06 -2.23
N HIS A 113 28.03 9.43 -2.73
CA HIS A 113 29.33 9.16 -2.10
C HIS A 113 29.26 9.05 -0.56
N PHE A 114 29.60 7.87 -0.01
CA PHE A 114 29.52 7.55 1.42
C PHE A 114 30.22 8.61 2.27
N ASP A 115 29.44 9.50 2.89
CA ASP A 115 29.95 10.38 3.95
C ASP A 115 30.16 9.59 5.26
N ASP A 116 30.91 10.16 6.21
CA ASP A 116 31.27 9.51 7.48
C ASP A 116 30.05 9.08 8.32
N HIS A 117 28.84 9.55 7.97
CA HIS A 117 27.59 9.29 8.69
C HIS A 117 26.62 8.40 7.89
N ALA A 118 27.00 7.95 6.69
CA ALA A 118 26.18 7.09 5.82
C ALA A 118 25.88 5.76 6.51
N GLU A 119 26.89 5.13 7.11
CA GLU A 119 26.76 3.85 7.82
C GLU A 119 25.78 3.95 9.00
N ALA A 120 25.92 4.98 9.84
CA ALA A 120 25.01 5.20 10.97
C ALA A 120 23.55 5.39 10.52
N ARG A 121 23.32 6.10 9.40
CA ARG A 121 21.97 6.27 8.83
C ARG A 121 21.43 4.95 8.30
N LEU A 122 22.24 4.16 7.60
CA LEU A 122 21.84 2.84 7.10
C LEU A 122 21.47 1.89 8.25
N GLN A 123 22.25 1.86 9.33
CA GLN A 123 21.95 1.07 10.53
C GLN A 123 20.62 1.43 11.20
N LEU A 124 20.13 2.66 11.03
CA LEU A 124 18.80 3.07 11.50
C LEU A 124 17.69 2.76 10.50
N LEU A 125 17.96 2.90 9.20
CA LEU A 125 16.95 2.74 8.14
C LEU A 125 16.64 1.27 7.86
N TYR A 126 17.65 0.39 7.80
CA TYR A 126 17.45 -1.03 7.51
C TYR A 126 16.52 -1.73 8.51
N PRO A 127 16.72 -1.63 9.84
CA PRO A 127 15.83 -2.28 10.82
C PRO A 127 14.40 -1.76 10.74
N ARG A 128 14.20 -0.46 10.46
CA ARG A 128 12.87 0.12 10.27
C ARG A 128 12.17 -0.43 9.04
N MET A 129 12.88 -0.55 7.92
CA MET A 129 12.35 -1.12 6.69
C MET A 129 11.95 -2.59 6.89
N ILE A 130 12.82 -3.38 7.55
CA ILE A 130 12.54 -4.78 7.90
C ILE A 130 11.31 -4.87 8.81
N LYS A 131 11.23 -3.99 9.82
CA LYS A 131 10.09 -3.94 10.75
C LYS A 131 8.78 -3.62 10.03
N ALA A 132 8.75 -2.66 9.10
CA ALA A 132 7.57 -2.35 8.31
C ALA A 132 7.09 -3.59 7.51
N LYS A 133 8.00 -4.29 6.83
CA LYS A 133 7.69 -5.54 6.10
C LYS A 133 7.19 -6.64 7.04
N ALA A 134 7.78 -6.79 8.22
CA ALA A 134 7.34 -7.77 9.22
C ALA A 134 5.93 -7.47 9.76
N GLN A 135 5.65 -6.21 10.08
CA GLN A 135 4.32 -5.78 10.54
C GLN A 135 3.26 -5.97 9.45
N PHE A 136 3.61 -5.67 8.20
CA PHE A 136 2.77 -5.97 7.05
C PHE A 136 2.44 -7.46 6.97
N LYS A 137 3.44 -8.35 7.02
CA LYS A 137 3.24 -9.80 7.02
C LYS A 137 2.25 -10.24 8.11
N THR A 138 2.41 -9.76 9.34
CA THR A 138 1.50 -10.08 10.46
C THR A 138 0.05 -9.70 10.15
N VAL A 139 -0.19 -8.52 9.57
CA VAL A 139 -1.56 -8.08 9.21
C VAL A 139 -2.11 -8.91 8.06
N VAL A 140 -1.29 -9.22 7.05
CA VAL A 140 -1.68 -10.06 5.90
C VAL A 140 -2.08 -11.47 6.36
N GLN A 141 -1.31 -12.09 7.26
CA GLN A 141 -1.64 -13.40 7.81
C GLN A 141 -2.98 -13.39 8.56
N ALA A 142 -3.20 -12.37 9.39
CA ALA A 142 -4.47 -12.22 10.12
C ALA A 142 -5.66 -11.92 9.21
N LEU A 143 -5.43 -11.25 8.07
CA LEU A 143 -6.45 -10.96 7.06
C LEU A 143 -6.84 -12.22 6.27
N GLY A 144 -5.88 -13.10 6.01
CA GLY A 144 -6.07 -14.32 5.25
C GLY A 144 -5.97 -14.11 3.72
N LYS A 145 -5.66 -15.20 3.02
CA LYS A 145 -5.28 -15.19 1.60
C LYS A 145 -6.30 -14.52 0.68
N LYS A 146 -7.58 -14.86 0.82
CA LYS A 146 -8.63 -14.38 -0.07
C LYS A 146 -8.79 -12.85 0.00
N ASP A 147 -8.82 -12.31 1.21
CA ASP A 147 -9.05 -10.88 1.43
C ASP A 147 -7.79 -10.07 1.13
N TYR A 148 -6.62 -10.66 1.35
CA TYR A 148 -5.36 -10.11 0.89
C TYR A 148 -5.26 -10.02 -0.64
N GLN A 149 -5.65 -11.08 -1.36
CA GLN A 149 -5.59 -11.08 -2.83
C GLN A 149 -6.49 -10.00 -3.43
N MET A 150 -7.66 -9.75 -2.84
CA MET A 150 -8.52 -8.62 -3.24
C MET A 150 -7.80 -7.29 -3.06
N PHE A 151 -7.19 -7.06 -1.88
CA PHE A 151 -6.41 -5.86 -1.60
C PHE A 151 -5.27 -5.65 -2.59
N ALA A 152 -4.46 -6.69 -2.82
CA ALA A 152 -3.30 -6.60 -3.70
C ALA A 152 -3.69 -6.36 -5.16
N THR A 153 -4.81 -6.96 -5.61
CA THR A 153 -5.34 -6.76 -6.96
C THR A 153 -5.89 -5.35 -7.14
N SER A 154 -6.66 -4.83 -6.18
CA SER A 154 -7.20 -3.47 -6.25
C SER A 154 -6.12 -2.40 -6.38
N LEU A 155 -4.96 -2.62 -5.78
CA LEU A 155 -3.86 -1.65 -5.75
C LEU A 155 -2.77 -1.91 -6.80
N ALA A 156 -2.96 -2.92 -7.66
CA ALA A 156 -1.95 -3.37 -8.61
C ALA A 156 -0.55 -3.51 -7.96
N LEU A 157 -0.49 -4.13 -6.77
CA LEU A 157 0.78 -4.25 -6.05
C LEU A 157 1.78 -5.12 -6.84
N PRO A 158 3.07 -4.75 -6.92
CA PRO A 158 4.09 -5.56 -7.57
C PRO A 158 4.17 -6.95 -6.92
N LEU A 159 4.00 -7.99 -7.73
CA LEU A 159 3.87 -9.35 -7.22
C LEU A 159 5.18 -9.90 -6.62
N ALA A 160 6.36 -9.41 -6.98
CA ALA A 160 7.60 -9.99 -6.48
C ALA A 160 7.78 -9.83 -4.96
N ASP A 161 7.53 -8.62 -4.43
CA ASP A 161 7.74 -8.31 -3.01
C ASP A 161 6.51 -8.58 -2.15
N TRP A 162 5.33 -8.63 -2.77
CA TRP A 162 4.03 -8.67 -2.11
C TRP A 162 3.19 -9.89 -2.54
N ALA A 163 3.74 -10.89 -3.25
CA ALA A 163 3.01 -12.14 -3.47
C ALA A 163 2.72 -12.84 -2.14
N TRP A 164 1.55 -13.47 -2.05
CA TRP A 164 1.14 -14.21 -0.86
C TRP A 164 2.19 -15.25 -0.41
N ASP A 165 2.79 -15.96 -1.36
CA ASP A 165 3.77 -17.02 -1.07
C ASP A 165 5.11 -16.47 -0.55
N VAL A 166 5.41 -15.19 -0.79
CA VAL A 166 6.57 -14.47 -0.22
C VAL A 166 6.24 -13.93 1.19
N LEU A 167 4.95 -13.71 1.47
CA LEU A 167 4.44 -13.10 2.69
C LEU A 167 4.01 -14.10 3.77
N ARG A 168 3.88 -15.38 3.43
CA ARG A 168 3.67 -16.44 4.43
C ARG A 168 4.82 -16.42 5.45
N LEU A 169 4.45 -16.54 6.72
CA LEU A 169 5.39 -16.88 7.77
C LEU A 169 5.63 -18.38 7.63
N ASP A 170 6.89 -18.79 7.50
CA ASP A 170 7.28 -20.20 7.54
C ASP A 170 6.95 -20.83 8.91
#